data_AF-A0A8S4QBE9-F1
#
_entry.id   AF-A0A8S4QBE9-F1
#
_cell.length_a   1.000
_cell.length_b   1.000
_cell.length_c   1.000
_cell.angle_alpha   90.00
_cell.angle_beta   90.00
_cell.angle_gamma   90.00
#
_symmetry.space_group_name_H-M   'P 1'
#
loop_
_entity.id
_entity.type
_entity.pdbx_description
1 polymer ?
#
loop_
_entity_poly.entity_id
_entity_poly.type
_entity_poly.pdbx_seq_one_letter_code
_entity_poly.pdbx_strand_id
1 'polypeptide(L)'
;MAGLLDGVIWVWPQWDAVNHDTVYRQWIVELGTTEVKIDGYLTKVFCICHLEGNDTEFDCRYLNEEDANDVGYMGTKIDKDKCKRPTKRGIFEELQEDNALEKLKGGHWFKDNENIILDIDEDYFGCESGTDSLINAKIPWKLVEEINKLLNELICIKITEHEKLADRLLYNHINSFKSLCSRTGKCDLTKALKLLEDEVAKLPRQILCHGRNKQMVKQICLMINNKIARLSKTQMNTLQETGFCAQTTVKSFTHLLENENGFKVCHGVNAPNQSVVIFHSPTIEETNTRITLLGDLLGDKHLPKPKLVTLCRSMRDGYTPKSQYHKIEKGIIDSVINSHKNSFAVYYDKDLLGGQKGWPGRHTGK
;
A
#
# COMPACT_ATOMS: atom_id res chain seq x y z
N MET A 1 -19.67 -5.05 -5.95
CA MET A 1 -19.12 -6.38 -6.25
C MET A 1 -20.17 -7.49 -6.25
N ALA A 2 -21.19 -7.45 -5.37
CA ALA A 2 -22.31 -8.41 -5.41
C ALA A 2 -22.96 -8.47 -6.81
N GLY A 3 -22.89 -9.64 -7.46
CA GLY A 3 -23.44 -9.88 -8.80
C GLY A 3 -22.46 -9.72 -9.98
N LEU A 4 -21.27 -9.14 -9.77
CA LEU A 4 -20.27 -8.92 -10.84
C LEU A 4 -19.23 -10.04 -10.94
N LEU A 5 -18.93 -10.72 -9.82
CA LEU A 5 -17.96 -11.80 -9.75
C LEU A 5 -18.65 -13.11 -9.35
N ASP A 6 -18.27 -14.21 -10.00
CA ASP A 6 -18.68 -15.58 -9.64
C ASP A 6 -17.82 -16.18 -8.53
N GLY A 7 -16.64 -15.60 -8.28
CA GLY A 7 -15.78 -15.99 -7.18
C GLY A 7 -14.50 -15.15 -7.11
N VAL A 8 -13.70 -15.44 -6.10
CA VAL A 8 -12.37 -14.89 -5.87
C VAL A 8 -11.43 -16.04 -5.55
N ILE A 9 -10.27 -16.05 -6.17
CA ILE A 9 -9.19 -16.97 -5.86
C ILE A 9 -8.02 -16.13 -5.37
N TRP A 10 -7.63 -16.32 -4.12
CA TRP A 10 -6.48 -15.67 -3.51
C TRP A 10 -5.32 -16.65 -3.41
N VAL A 11 -4.29 -16.41 -4.23
CA VAL A 11 -3.04 -17.18 -4.19
C VAL A 11 -2.02 -16.43 -3.35
N TRP A 12 -1.49 -17.07 -2.31
CA TRP A 12 -0.52 -16.47 -1.41
C TRP A 12 0.83 -17.23 -1.43
N PRO A 13 1.95 -16.53 -1.14
CA PRO A 13 3.29 -17.07 -1.34
C PRO A 13 3.80 -17.89 -0.14
N GLN A 14 4.71 -18.84 -0.37
CA GLN A 14 5.23 -19.73 0.68
C GLN A 14 5.83 -19.00 1.89
N TRP A 15 6.41 -17.81 1.70
CA TRP A 15 7.00 -17.04 2.81
C TRP A 15 5.95 -16.55 3.81
N ASP A 16 4.68 -16.44 3.38
CA ASP A 16 3.58 -15.93 4.19
C ASP A 16 2.85 -17.05 4.97
N ALA A 17 3.28 -18.31 4.85
CA ALA A 17 2.54 -19.47 5.38
C ALA A 17 2.22 -19.42 6.87
N VAL A 18 2.98 -18.66 7.65
CA VAL A 18 2.75 -18.44 9.09
C VAL A 18 1.53 -17.57 9.40
N ASN A 19 1.01 -16.80 8.44
CA ASN A 19 -0.23 -16.02 8.57
C ASN A 19 -1.48 -16.80 8.14
N HIS A 20 -1.31 -18.05 7.69
CA HIS A 20 -2.39 -18.88 7.16
C HIS A 20 -2.55 -20.15 7.97
N ASP A 21 -3.77 -20.43 8.44
CA ASP A 21 -4.07 -21.64 9.22
C ASP A 21 -4.04 -22.91 8.36
N THR A 22 -4.22 -22.78 7.04
CA THR A 22 -4.27 -23.91 6.10
C THR A 22 -3.62 -23.55 4.77
N VAL A 23 -3.10 -24.56 4.07
CA VAL A 23 -2.52 -24.38 2.72
C VAL A 23 -3.56 -24.31 1.60
N TYR A 24 -4.81 -24.61 1.92
CA TYR A 24 -5.97 -24.53 1.03
C TYR A 24 -7.26 -24.41 1.85
N ARG A 25 -8.08 -23.43 1.52
CA ARG A 25 -9.40 -23.19 2.10
C ARG A 25 -10.38 -22.75 1.02
N GLN A 26 -11.64 -23.16 1.14
CA GLN A 26 -12.71 -22.77 0.24
C GLN A 26 -14.00 -22.54 1.02
N TRP A 27 -14.70 -21.46 0.70
CA TRP A 27 -15.99 -21.15 1.29
C TRP A 27 -16.92 -20.47 0.29
N ILE A 28 -18.22 -20.60 0.51
CA ILE A 28 -19.25 -19.92 -0.27
C ILE A 28 -19.45 -18.54 0.34
N VAL A 29 -19.52 -17.52 -0.50
CA VAL A 29 -19.80 -16.14 -0.09
C VAL A 29 -21.08 -15.64 -0.77
N GLU A 30 -21.96 -15.05 0.03
CA GLU A 30 -23.15 -14.33 -0.42
C GLU A 30 -23.08 -12.89 0.08
N LEU A 31 -23.07 -11.94 -0.84
CA LEU A 31 -23.10 -10.51 -0.52
C LEU A 31 -24.52 -9.98 -0.65
N GLY A 32 -24.96 -9.17 0.30
CA GLY A 32 -26.28 -8.55 0.29
C GLY A 32 -26.29 -7.18 0.95
N THR A 33 -27.48 -6.72 1.29
CA THR A 33 -27.66 -5.49 2.07
C THR A 33 -28.58 -5.72 3.25
N THR A 34 -28.35 -5.01 4.34
CA THR A 34 -29.24 -5.02 5.51
C THR A 34 -29.51 -3.57 5.94
N GLU A 35 -30.50 -3.39 6.80
CA GLU A 35 -30.84 -2.10 7.40
C GLU A 35 -30.51 -2.17 8.89
N VAL A 36 -29.65 -1.26 9.33
CA VAL A 36 -29.17 -1.16 10.72
C VAL A 36 -29.43 0.24 11.24
N LYS A 37 -29.59 0.38 12.56
CA LYS A 37 -29.70 1.71 13.18
C LYS A 37 -28.30 2.20 13.56
N ILE A 38 -27.86 3.30 12.94
CA ILE A 38 -26.61 4.00 13.26
C ILE A 38 -27.01 5.42 13.68
N ASP A 39 -26.60 5.86 14.86
CA ASP A 39 -27.00 7.14 15.46
C ASP A 39 -28.53 7.41 15.47
N GLY A 40 -29.32 6.35 15.63
CA GLY A 40 -30.77 6.42 15.63
C GLY A 40 -31.42 6.52 14.25
N TYR A 41 -30.65 6.61 13.17
CA TYR A 41 -31.12 6.60 11.79
C TYR A 41 -31.04 5.20 11.19
N LEU A 42 -32.04 4.83 10.37
CA LEU A 42 -32.02 3.58 9.63
C LEU A 42 -31.09 3.74 8.41
N THR A 43 -29.96 3.05 8.44
CA THR A 43 -28.94 3.09 7.39
C THR A 43 -28.87 1.76 6.68
N LYS A 44 -28.79 1.79 5.35
CA LYS A 44 -28.59 0.61 4.52
C LYS A 44 -27.10 0.33 4.40
N VAL A 45 -26.67 -0.85 4.82
CA VAL A 45 -25.27 -1.28 4.81
C VAL A 45 -25.10 -2.58 4.03
N PHE A 46 -23.87 -2.88 3.61
CA PHE A 46 -23.53 -4.17 3.01
C PHE A 46 -23.40 -5.24 4.08
N CYS A 47 -23.88 -6.44 3.77
CA CYS A 47 -23.65 -7.63 4.58
C CYS A 47 -22.99 -8.73 3.74
N ILE A 48 -22.17 -9.53 4.40
CA ILE A 48 -21.50 -10.70 3.86
C ILE A 48 -21.92 -11.91 4.67
N CYS A 49 -22.35 -12.97 3.98
CA CYS A 49 -22.66 -14.26 4.56
C CYS A 49 -21.67 -15.27 3.98
N HIS A 50 -21.01 -16.05 4.83
CA HIS A 50 -20.13 -17.11 4.36
C HIS A 50 -20.51 -18.46 4.96
N LEU A 51 -20.23 -19.52 4.20
CA LEU A 51 -20.42 -20.91 4.60
C LEU A 51 -19.12 -21.66 4.31
N GLU A 52 -18.47 -22.16 5.35
CA GLU A 52 -17.16 -22.78 5.25
C GLU A 52 -17.24 -24.31 5.26
N GLY A 53 -16.55 -24.96 4.33
CA GLY A 53 -16.39 -26.42 4.33
C GLY A 53 -17.72 -27.21 4.45
N ASN A 54 -17.84 -27.96 5.56
CA ASN A 54 -18.99 -28.82 5.86
C ASN A 54 -20.04 -28.16 6.77
N ASP A 55 -19.89 -26.87 7.04
CA ASP A 55 -20.85 -26.15 7.87
C ASP A 55 -22.24 -26.15 7.22
N THR A 56 -23.26 -26.18 8.05
CA THR A 56 -24.67 -26.15 7.61
C THR A 56 -25.30 -24.77 7.78
N GLU A 57 -24.66 -23.89 8.55
CA GLU A 57 -25.16 -22.56 8.89
C GLU A 57 -24.24 -21.47 8.35
N PHE A 58 -24.84 -20.43 7.76
CA PHE A 58 -24.08 -19.28 7.28
C PHE A 58 -23.72 -18.37 8.45
N ASP A 59 -22.45 -17.94 8.50
CA ASP A 59 -22.05 -16.81 9.34
C ASP A 59 -22.23 -15.51 8.56
N CYS A 60 -23.22 -14.72 8.97
CA CYS A 60 -23.59 -13.48 8.31
C CYS A 60 -23.22 -12.27 9.15
N ARG A 61 -22.54 -11.31 8.54
CA ARG A 61 -22.03 -10.11 9.20
C ARG A 61 -22.25 -8.88 8.33
N TYR A 62 -22.34 -7.71 8.94
CA TYR A 62 -22.18 -6.43 8.24
C TYR A 62 -20.98 -5.69 8.82
N LEU A 63 -20.30 -4.92 7.97
CA LEU A 63 -19.24 -4.03 8.41
C LEU A 63 -19.87 -2.74 8.91
N ASN A 64 -19.72 -2.45 10.21
CA ASN A 64 -19.96 -1.12 10.74
C ASN A 64 -18.71 -0.27 10.48
N GLU A 65 -18.84 0.84 9.75
CA GLU A 65 -17.70 1.72 9.45
C GLU A 65 -17.07 2.32 10.72
N GLU A 66 -17.86 2.52 11.77
CA GLU A 66 -17.37 3.03 13.06
C GLU A 66 -16.44 2.04 13.77
N ASP A 67 -16.73 0.74 13.64
CA ASP A 67 -15.98 -0.35 14.28
C ASP A 67 -14.91 -0.96 13.35
N ALA A 68 -14.90 -0.59 12.06
CA ALA A 68 -13.96 -1.09 11.06
C ALA A 68 -12.48 -0.75 11.37
N ASN A 69 -12.26 0.21 12.27
CA ASN A 69 -10.93 0.61 12.73
C ASN A 69 -10.40 -0.24 13.90
N ASP A 70 -11.22 -1.13 14.49
CA ASP A 70 -10.77 -2.01 15.56
C ASP A 70 -10.06 -3.26 15.00
N VAL A 71 -8.86 -3.52 15.53
CA VAL A 71 -7.99 -4.59 15.04
C VAL A 71 -8.61 -5.94 15.43
N GLY A 72 -9.09 -6.68 14.44
CA GLY A 72 -9.77 -7.96 14.65
C GLY A 72 -11.30 -7.88 14.62
N TYR A 73 -11.89 -6.71 14.34
CA TYR A 73 -13.32 -6.60 14.10
C TYR A 73 -13.69 -7.25 12.76
N MET A 74 -14.37 -8.39 12.83
CA MET A 74 -14.81 -9.15 11.65
C MET A 74 -16.23 -8.75 11.18
N GLY A 75 -16.76 -7.63 11.66
CA GLY A 75 -18.15 -7.25 11.42
C GLY A 75 -19.13 -7.75 12.49
N THR A 76 -20.28 -7.07 12.57
CA THR A 76 -21.35 -7.39 13.52
C THR A 76 -22.21 -8.52 12.97
N LYS A 77 -22.36 -9.60 13.76
CA LYS A 77 -23.15 -10.77 13.37
C LYS A 77 -24.64 -10.44 13.25
N ILE A 78 -25.28 -10.98 12.22
CA ILE A 78 -26.72 -10.86 11.95
C ILE A 78 -27.29 -12.22 11.53
N ASP A 79 -28.60 -12.37 11.71
CA ASP A 79 -29.29 -13.54 11.16
C ASP A 79 -29.24 -13.51 9.63
N LYS A 80 -29.10 -14.69 9.03
CA LYS A 80 -29.03 -14.85 7.57
C LYS A 80 -30.16 -14.17 6.81
N ASP A 81 -31.37 -14.23 7.35
CA ASP A 81 -32.56 -13.67 6.71
C ASP A 81 -32.61 -12.14 6.76
N LYS A 82 -31.80 -11.50 7.62
CA LYS A 82 -31.66 -10.04 7.67
C LYS A 82 -30.77 -9.53 6.55
N CYS A 83 -29.86 -10.35 6.03
CA CYS A 83 -29.09 -10.01 4.84
C CYS A 83 -29.96 -10.20 3.59
N LYS A 84 -30.55 -9.10 3.10
CA LYS A 84 -31.36 -9.05 1.87
C LYS A 84 -30.41 -9.25 0.67
N ARG A 85 -30.33 -10.49 0.19
CA ARG A 85 -29.37 -10.97 -0.82
C ARG A 85 -29.91 -10.84 -2.26
N PRO A 86 -29.10 -10.41 -3.25
CA PRO A 86 -29.24 -10.88 -4.62
C PRO A 86 -28.94 -12.38 -4.70
N THR A 87 -29.63 -13.10 -5.58
CA THR A 87 -29.66 -14.57 -5.74
C THR A 87 -28.34 -15.26 -6.12
N LYS A 88 -27.23 -14.53 -6.29
CA LYS A 88 -25.97 -15.09 -6.83
C LYS A 88 -25.00 -15.43 -5.70
N ARG A 89 -24.60 -16.70 -5.62
CA ARG A 89 -23.54 -17.22 -4.74
C ARG A 89 -22.19 -17.08 -5.42
N GLY A 90 -21.18 -16.64 -4.68
CA GLY A 90 -19.79 -16.66 -5.10
C GLY A 90 -18.98 -17.73 -4.37
N ILE A 91 -17.88 -18.17 -4.96
CA ILE A 91 -16.89 -19.02 -4.30
C ILE A 91 -15.69 -18.17 -3.92
N PHE A 92 -15.20 -18.29 -2.70
CA PHE A 92 -13.89 -17.78 -2.31
C PHE A 92 -12.97 -18.97 -2.08
N GLU A 93 -11.81 -18.95 -2.74
CA GLU A 93 -10.73 -19.92 -2.55
C GLU A 93 -9.48 -19.19 -2.12
N GLU A 94 -8.78 -19.76 -1.15
CA GLU A 94 -7.50 -19.30 -0.64
C GLU A 94 -6.54 -20.47 -0.68
N LEU A 95 -5.36 -20.28 -1.26
CA LEU A 95 -4.39 -21.36 -1.38
C LEU A 95 -2.97 -20.85 -1.58
N GLN A 96 -2.03 -21.66 -1.10
CA GLN A 96 -0.61 -21.46 -1.35
C GLN A 96 -0.26 -21.63 -2.83
N GLU A 97 0.72 -20.86 -3.30
CA GLU A 97 1.23 -20.85 -4.67
C GLU A 97 1.52 -22.22 -5.29
N ASP A 98 2.10 -23.17 -4.54
CA ASP A 98 2.39 -24.52 -5.05
C ASP A 98 1.09 -25.33 -5.28
N ASN A 99 0.11 -25.21 -4.38
CA ASN A 99 -1.20 -25.84 -4.53
C ASN A 99 -1.99 -25.23 -5.68
N ALA A 100 -1.84 -23.92 -5.93
CA ALA A 100 -2.42 -23.25 -7.09
C ALA A 100 -1.89 -23.86 -8.39
N LEU A 101 -0.58 -24.09 -8.47
CA LEU A 101 0.02 -24.70 -9.66
C LEU A 101 -0.44 -26.14 -9.85
N GLU A 102 -0.53 -26.93 -8.79
CA GLU A 102 -1.03 -28.31 -8.87
C GLU A 102 -2.49 -28.36 -9.34
N LYS A 103 -3.38 -27.57 -8.73
CA LYS A 103 -4.79 -27.46 -9.14
C LYS A 103 -4.94 -27.04 -10.59
N LEU A 104 -4.14 -26.06 -11.02
CA LEU A 104 -4.16 -25.55 -12.38
C LEU A 104 -3.74 -26.63 -13.38
N LYS A 105 -2.65 -27.34 -13.10
CA LYS A 105 -2.17 -28.47 -13.92
C LYS A 105 -3.17 -29.62 -13.99
N GLY A 106 -3.98 -29.79 -12.93
CA GLY A 106 -5.10 -30.73 -12.89
C GLY A 106 -6.21 -30.44 -13.90
N GLY A 107 -6.29 -29.22 -14.44
CA GLY A 107 -7.16 -28.88 -15.59
C GLY A 107 -8.66 -28.73 -15.29
N HIS A 108 -9.06 -28.82 -14.02
CA HIS A 108 -10.46 -28.72 -13.60
C HIS A 108 -10.73 -27.51 -12.70
N TRP A 109 -9.74 -26.64 -12.53
CA TRP A 109 -9.86 -25.52 -11.61
C TRP A 109 -10.74 -24.39 -12.17
N PHE A 110 -10.65 -24.14 -13.47
CA PHE A 110 -11.45 -23.15 -14.18
C PHE A 110 -12.39 -23.83 -15.17
N LYS A 111 -13.53 -23.19 -15.43
CA LYS A 111 -14.43 -23.62 -16.51
C LYS A 111 -13.87 -23.18 -17.87
N ASP A 112 -14.21 -23.94 -18.91
CA ASP A 112 -13.91 -23.54 -20.28
C ASP A 112 -14.49 -22.15 -20.58
N ASN A 113 -13.64 -21.24 -21.04
CA ASN A 113 -13.97 -19.85 -21.39
C ASN A 113 -14.42 -18.96 -20.21
N GLU A 114 -14.06 -19.31 -18.98
CA GLU A 114 -14.28 -18.44 -17.83
C GLU A 114 -13.57 -17.08 -17.99
N ASN A 115 -14.26 -15.99 -17.66
CA ASN A 115 -13.68 -14.64 -17.73
C ASN A 115 -13.02 -14.32 -16.39
N ILE A 116 -11.70 -14.17 -16.39
CA ILE A 116 -10.95 -13.83 -15.18
C ILE A 116 -10.37 -12.43 -15.26
N ILE A 117 -10.28 -11.79 -14.09
CA ILE A 117 -9.47 -10.61 -13.83
C ILE A 117 -8.33 -11.08 -12.93
N LEU A 118 -7.11 -10.71 -13.28
CA LEU A 118 -5.93 -11.04 -12.51
C LEU A 118 -5.45 -9.78 -11.79
N ASP A 119 -5.33 -9.84 -10.47
CA ASP A 119 -4.76 -8.78 -9.65
C ASP A 119 -3.49 -9.30 -9.01
N ILE A 120 -2.37 -8.61 -9.21
CA ILE A 120 -1.06 -9.01 -8.70
C ILE A 120 -0.54 -7.89 -7.83
N ASP A 121 -0.34 -8.18 -6.55
CA ASP A 121 0.34 -7.30 -5.63
C ASP A 121 1.84 -7.63 -5.61
N GLU A 122 2.69 -6.61 -5.64
CA GLU A 122 4.15 -6.82 -5.56
C GLU A 122 4.59 -7.43 -4.23
N ASP A 123 3.75 -7.34 -3.19
CA ASP A 123 4.03 -7.94 -1.90
C ASP A 123 3.96 -9.47 -1.90
N TYR A 124 3.38 -10.10 -2.93
CA TYR A 124 3.55 -11.53 -3.21
C TYR A 124 5.02 -11.98 -3.17
N PHE A 125 5.94 -11.09 -3.56
CA PHE A 125 7.37 -11.36 -3.54
C PHE A 125 8.04 -11.17 -2.17
N GLY A 126 7.41 -10.40 -1.29
CA GLY A 126 7.90 -10.07 0.05
C GLY A 126 7.39 -8.70 0.50
N CYS A 127 7.46 -8.45 1.81
CA CYS A 127 6.93 -7.26 2.45
C CYS A 127 8.03 -6.51 3.22
N GLU A 128 8.42 -5.32 2.75
CA GLU A 128 9.46 -4.48 3.39
C GLU A 128 8.90 -3.15 3.89
N SER A 129 8.94 -2.92 5.21
CA SER A 129 8.54 -1.64 5.77
C SER A 129 9.67 -0.60 5.72
N GLY A 130 9.31 0.65 5.43
CA GLY A 130 10.21 1.78 5.62
C GLY A 130 10.57 2.01 7.09
N THR A 131 9.75 1.51 8.03
CA THR A 131 10.01 1.54 9.47
C THR A 131 11.28 0.78 9.83
N ASP A 132 11.52 -0.40 9.27
CA ASP A 132 12.72 -1.21 9.56
C ASP A 132 14.00 -0.48 9.19
N SER A 133 14.01 0.21 8.05
CA SER A 133 15.16 1.02 7.62
C SER A 133 15.47 2.12 8.64
N LEU A 134 14.44 2.80 9.16
CA LEU A 134 14.60 3.87 10.15
C LEU A 134 15.09 3.33 11.50
N ILE A 135 14.54 2.19 11.96
CA ILE A 135 14.95 1.51 13.21
C ILE A 135 16.40 1.04 13.11
N ASN A 136 16.77 0.39 12.00
CA ASN A 136 18.12 -0.13 11.78
C ASN A 136 19.16 1.00 11.74
N ALA A 137 18.79 2.18 11.22
CA ALA A 137 19.60 3.39 11.29
C ALA A 137 19.60 4.07 12.68
N LYS A 138 18.93 3.46 13.67
CA LYS A 138 18.82 3.95 15.06
C LYS A 138 18.16 5.32 15.15
N ILE A 139 17.21 5.62 14.26
CA ILE A 139 16.41 6.85 14.34
C ILE A 139 15.32 6.63 15.38
N PRO A 140 15.26 7.42 16.47
CA PRO A 140 14.22 7.25 17.48
C PRO A 140 12.83 7.44 16.86
N TRP A 141 11.91 6.51 17.11
CA TRP A 141 10.57 6.57 16.51
C TRP A 141 9.81 7.86 16.86
N LYS A 142 9.92 8.32 18.10
CA LYS A 142 9.38 9.61 18.54
C LYS A 142 9.84 10.78 17.67
N LEU A 143 11.07 10.75 17.14
CA LEU A 143 11.56 11.79 16.24
C LEU A 143 10.86 11.73 14.87
N VAL A 144 10.57 10.51 14.38
CA VAL A 144 9.79 10.29 13.15
C VAL A 144 8.37 10.82 13.31
N GLU A 145 7.71 10.51 14.44
CA GLU A 145 6.36 11.03 14.75
C GLU A 145 6.33 12.56 14.86
N GLU A 146 7.33 13.15 15.52
CA GLU A 146 7.48 14.61 15.60
C GLU A 146 7.68 15.25 14.22
N ILE A 147 8.46 14.62 13.33
CA ILE A 147 8.61 15.07 11.93
C ILE A 147 7.27 14.92 11.20
N ASN A 148 6.60 13.78 11.28
CA ASN A 148 5.31 13.54 10.63
C ASN A 148 4.26 14.58 11.02
N LYS A 149 4.17 14.93 12.31
CA LYS A 149 3.27 15.98 12.78
C LYS A 149 3.55 17.32 12.12
N LEU A 150 4.82 17.72 12.04
CA LEU A 150 5.23 18.99 11.42
C LEU A 150 5.00 19.00 9.91
N LEU A 151 5.21 17.87 9.24
CA LEU A 151 4.97 17.73 7.81
C LEU A 151 3.48 17.79 7.49
N ASN A 152 2.63 17.12 8.28
CA ASN A 152 1.17 17.19 8.18
C ASN A 152 0.65 18.62 8.41
N GLU A 153 1.27 19.38 9.32
CA GLU A 153 0.91 20.78 9.58
C GLU A 153 1.35 21.72 8.46
N LEU A 154 2.46 21.40 7.77
CA LEU A 154 3.00 22.23 6.70
C LEU A 154 2.33 21.96 5.35
N ILE A 155 2.13 20.69 5.00
CA ILE A 155 1.87 20.20 3.64
C ILE A 155 0.51 19.49 3.57
N CYS A 156 -0.35 20.01 2.70
CA CYS A 156 -1.68 19.50 2.39
C CYS A 156 -1.71 18.99 0.93
N ILE A 157 -1.62 17.67 0.79
CA ILE A 157 -1.66 17.00 -0.50
C ILE A 157 -3.11 16.95 -1.01
N LYS A 158 -3.33 17.37 -2.26
CA LYS A 158 -4.65 17.36 -2.92
C LYS A 158 -4.67 16.60 -4.23
N ILE A 159 -3.50 16.49 -4.86
CA ILE A 159 -3.25 15.73 -6.09
C ILE A 159 -1.85 15.13 -5.98
N THR A 160 -1.56 14.09 -6.76
CA THR A 160 -0.27 13.39 -6.74
C THR A 160 0.92 14.28 -7.06
N GLU A 161 0.74 15.28 -7.94
CA GLU A 161 1.80 16.26 -8.23
C GLU A 161 2.23 17.06 -6.99
N HIS A 162 1.32 17.30 -6.03
CA HIS A 162 1.69 17.94 -4.78
C HIS A 162 2.62 17.04 -3.95
N GLU A 163 2.34 15.74 -3.91
CA GLU A 163 3.14 14.74 -3.18
C GLU A 163 4.56 14.66 -3.77
N LYS A 164 4.66 14.60 -5.10
CA LYS A 164 5.95 14.60 -5.81
C LYS A 164 6.77 15.86 -5.53
N LEU A 165 6.14 17.03 -5.54
CA LEU A 165 6.82 18.30 -5.25
C LEU A 165 7.28 18.38 -3.79
N ALA A 166 6.45 17.91 -2.85
CA ALA A 166 6.74 17.90 -1.43
C ALA A 166 7.89 16.94 -1.07
N ASP A 167 7.88 15.71 -1.60
CA ASP A 167 8.97 14.73 -1.39
C ASP A 167 10.28 15.25 -1.97
N ARG A 168 10.25 15.85 -3.17
CA ARG A 168 11.42 16.46 -3.80
C ARG A 168 11.99 17.62 -3.00
N LEU A 169 11.14 18.49 -2.46
CA LEU A 169 11.56 19.59 -1.60
C LEU A 169 12.31 19.06 -0.38
N LEU A 170 11.75 18.09 0.34
CA LEU A 170 12.40 17.54 1.53
C LEU A 170 13.69 16.79 1.19
N TYR A 171 13.70 16.03 0.08
CA TYR A 171 14.90 15.37 -0.43
C TYR A 171 16.03 16.37 -0.71
N ASN A 172 15.74 17.46 -1.42
CA ASN A 172 16.71 18.51 -1.75
C ASN A 172 17.17 19.28 -0.51
N HIS A 173 16.24 19.57 0.38
CA HIS A 173 16.53 20.25 1.64
C HIS A 173 17.46 19.43 2.52
N ILE A 174 17.19 18.13 2.72
CA ILE A 174 18.09 17.23 3.49
C ILE A 174 19.47 17.17 2.85
N ASN A 175 19.57 17.09 1.51
CA ASN A 175 20.84 17.15 0.80
C ASN A 175 21.62 18.44 1.07
N SER A 176 20.93 19.57 0.99
CA SER A 176 21.51 20.88 1.26
C SER A 176 21.93 21.01 2.72
N PHE A 177 21.08 20.57 3.65
CA PHE A 177 21.31 20.59 5.09
C PHE A 177 22.57 19.81 5.47
N LYS A 178 22.78 18.61 4.90
CA LYS A 178 24.01 17.81 5.12
C LYS A 178 25.29 18.57 4.78
N SER A 179 25.26 19.44 3.76
CA SER A 179 26.40 20.28 3.36
C SER A 179 26.66 21.44 4.34
N LEU A 180 25.67 21.83 5.13
CA LEU A 180 25.76 22.87 6.16
C LEU A 180 26.24 22.34 7.52
N CYS A 181 26.42 21.03 7.64
CA CYS A 181 26.93 20.38 8.84
C CYS A 181 28.43 20.14 8.77
N SER A 182 29.15 20.60 9.79
CA SER A 182 30.57 20.34 9.98
C SER A 182 30.86 18.84 10.16
N ARG A 183 32.15 18.45 10.08
CA ARG A 183 32.58 17.08 10.44
C ARG A 183 32.28 16.72 11.90
N THR A 184 32.20 17.72 12.78
CA THR A 184 31.87 17.57 14.20
C THR A 184 30.36 17.54 14.46
N GLY A 185 29.53 17.58 13.42
CA GLY A 185 28.06 17.49 13.52
C GLY A 185 27.34 18.79 13.86
N LYS A 186 28.05 19.92 13.97
CA LYS A 186 27.40 21.24 14.15
C LYS A 186 26.88 21.73 12.80
N CYS A 187 25.59 22.02 12.72
CA CYS A 187 24.94 22.50 11.50
C CYS A 187 24.56 23.98 11.60
N ASP A 188 24.68 24.72 10.49
CA ASP A 188 24.20 26.10 10.39
C ASP A 188 22.67 26.14 10.20
N LEU A 189 21.95 26.19 11.33
CA LEU A 189 20.49 26.20 11.36
C LEU A 189 19.88 27.46 10.73
N THR A 190 20.57 28.60 10.82
CA THR A 190 20.07 29.86 10.25
C THR A 190 20.06 29.79 8.74
N LYS A 191 21.15 29.31 8.14
CA LYS A 191 21.24 29.12 6.69
C LYS A 191 20.30 28.01 6.22
N ALA A 192 20.20 26.91 6.97
CA ALA A 192 19.25 25.84 6.68
C ALA A 192 17.79 26.30 6.71
N LEU A 193 17.42 27.15 7.68
CA LEU A 193 16.08 27.73 7.76
C LEU A 193 15.77 28.56 6.52
N LYS A 194 16.68 29.45 6.16
CA LYS A 194 16.51 30.29 4.96
C LYS A 194 16.34 29.45 3.70
N LEU A 195 17.14 28.40 3.52
CA LEU A 195 17.01 27.49 2.37
C LEU A 195 15.64 26.83 2.30
N LEU A 196 15.16 26.27 3.42
CA LEU A 196 13.86 25.63 3.47
C LEU A 196 12.72 26.64 3.22
N GLU A 197 12.78 27.82 3.85
CA GLU A 197 11.80 28.89 3.62
C GLU A 197 11.75 29.31 2.14
N ASP A 198 12.92 29.47 1.50
CA ASP A 198 13.04 29.85 0.10
C ASP A 198 12.48 28.75 -0.84
N GLU A 199 12.65 27.46 -0.51
CA GLU A 199 12.05 26.36 -1.27
C GLU A 199 10.54 26.26 -1.04
N VAL A 200 10.07 26.37 0.20
CA VAL A 200 8.65 26.34 0.54
C VAL A 200 7.90 27.51 -0.10
N ALA A 201 8.52 28.69 -0.17
CA ALA A 201 7.93 29.86 -0.83
C ALA A 201 7.70 29.68 -2.34
N LYS A 202 8.40 28.73 -2.98
CA LYS A 202 8.21 28.38 -4.40
C LYS A 202 7.08 27.38 -4.62
N LEU A 203 6.58 26.72 -3.58
CA LEU A 203 5.48 25.78 -3.70
C LEU A 203 4.17 26.51 -4.05
N PRO A 204 3.30 25.88 -4.88
CA PRO A 204 1.94 26.35 -5.07
C PRO A 204 1.19 26.50 -3.74
N ARG A 205 0.41 27.58 -3.60
CA ARG A 205 -0.30 27.90 -2.35
C ARG A 205 -1.22 26.77 -1.88
N GLN A 206 -1.81 26.03 -2.81
CA GLN A 206 -2.70 24.92 -2.50
C GLN A 206 -2.01 23.70 -1.84
N ILE A 207 -0.68 23.64 -1.85
CA ILE A 207 0.11 22.60 -1.18
C ILE A 207 0.29 22.92 0.32
N LEU A 208 0.17 24.19 0.74
CA LEU A 208 0.43 24.57 2.13
C LEU A 208 -0.88 24.59 2.92
N CYS A 209 -0.94 23.84 4.04
CA CYS A 209 -2.16 23.74 4.85
C CYS A 209 -2.62 25.08 5.42
N HIS A 210 -1.68 25.91 5.88
CA HIS A 210 -1.96 27.24 6.42
C HIS A 210 -1.83 28.36 5.37
N GLY A 211 -1.84 28.01 4.08
CA GLY A 211 -1.67 28.96 2.99
C GLY A 211 -0.35 29.73 3.10
N ARG A 212 -0.42 31.07 3.18
CA ARG A 212 0.76 31.96 3.23
C ARG A 212 0.99 32.61 4.60
N ASN A 213 0.53 32.02 5.70
CA ASN A 213 0.91 32.53 7.03
C ASN A 213 2.43 32.36 7.23
N LYS A 214 3.19 33.41 6.87
CA LYS A 214 4.65 33.38 6.85
C LYS A 214 5.24 33.06 8.22
N GLN A 215 4.66 33.57 9.29
CA GLN A 215 5.17 33.35 10.64
C GLN A 215 5.01 31.88 11.06
N MET A 216 3.85 31.29 10.79
CA MET A 216 3.58 29.88 11.08
C MET A 216 4.47 28.96 10.24
N VAL A 217 4.54 29.20 8.92
CA VAL A 217 5.43 28.44 8.01
C VAL A 217 6.88 28.51 8.49
N LYS A 218 7.36 29.69 8.85
CA LYS A 218 8.71 29.89 9.40
C LYS A 218 8.95 29.08 10.68
N GLN A 219 8.00 29.09 11.61
CA GLN A 219 8.09 28.33 12.86
C GLN A 219 8.16 26.83 12.59
N ILE A 220 7.29 26.32 11.72
CA ILE A 220 7.30 24.89 11.35
C ILE A 220 8.62 24.52 10.65
N CYS A 221 9.11 25.33 9.71
CA CYS A 221 10.40 25.11 9.04
C CYS A 221 11.58 25.07 10.04
N LEU A 222 11.58 25.97 11.03
CA LEU A 222 12.58 25.98 12.09
C LEU A 222 12.49 24.70 12.93
N MET A 223 11.29 24.25 13.28
CA MET A 223 11.10 23.01 14.03
C MET A 223 11.58 21.79 13.25
N ILE A 224 11.25 21.70 11.95
CA ILE A 224 11.74 20.62 11.06
C ILE A 224 13.28 20.60 11.06
N ASN A 225 13.92 21.76 10.87
CA ASN A 225 15.38 21.85 10.89
C ASN A 225 15.99 21.44 12.23
N ASN A 226 15.37 21.82 13.34
CA ASN A 226 15.81 21.38 14.66
C ASN A 226 15.69 19.86 14.85
N LYS A 227 14.70 19.21 14.23
CA LYS A 227 14.57 17.74 14.24
C LYS A 227 15.65 17.09 13.38
N ILE A 228 15.83 17.57 12.14
CA ILE A 228 16.85 17.06 11.21
C ILE A 228 18.25 17.22 11.79
N ALA A 229 18.56 18.33 12.47
CA ALA A 229 19.86 18.59 13.09
C ALA A 229 20.28 17.56 14.15
N ARG A 230 19.33 16.80 14.70
CA ARG A 230 19.59 15.73 15.68
C ARG A 230 20.06 14.44 15.01
N LEU A 231 19.94 14.33 13.69
CA LEU A 231 20.32 13.16 12.92
C LEU A 231 21.78 13.23 12.49
N SER A 232 22.47 12.10 12.52
CA SER A 232 23.75 11.93 11.83
C SER A 232 23.57 11.96 10.30
N LYS A 233 24.66 12.14 9.54
CA LYS A 233 24.60 12.12 8.07
C LYS A 233 24.04 10.80 7.52
N THR A 234 24.39 9.68 8.14
CA THR A 234 23.85 8.36 7.77
C THR A 234 22.35 8.29 8.03
N GLN A 235 21.88 8.75 9.19
CA GLN A 235 20.45 8.81 9.49
C GLN A 235 19.68 9.76 8.57
N MET A 236 20.28 10.89 8.18
CA MET A 236 19.69 11.77 7.18
C MET A 236 19.58 11.10 5.80
N ASN A 237 20.59 10.31 5.40
CA ASN A 237 20.52 9.51 4.16
C ASN A 237 19.40 8.47 4.25
N THR A 238 19.29 7.73 5.36
CA THR A 238 18.21 6.76 5.56
C THR A 238 16.85 7.42 5.50
N LEU A 239 16.64 8.55 6.20
CA LEU A 239 15.38 9.30 6.15
C LEU A 239 15.04 9.72 4.71
N GLN A 240 16.04 10.16 3.96
CA GLN A 240 15.90 10.55 2.57
C GLN A 240 15.59 9.38 1.62
N GLU A 241 16.21 8.22 1.85
CA GLU A 241 15.97 6.98 1.09
C GLU A 241 14.56 6.42 1.37
N THR A 242 14.17 6.37 2.65
CA THR A 242 12.80 6.05 3.07
C THR A 242 11.79 6.99 2.43
N GLY A 243 12.14 8.28 2.32
CA GLY A 243 11.41 9.35 1.63
C GLY A 243 10.10 9.76 2.30
N PHE A 244 9.29 10.54 1.58
CA PHE A 244 8.07 11.14 2.10
C PHE A 244 6.91 10.90 1.14
N CYS A 245 5.73 10.61 1.68
CA CYS A 245 4.54 10.33 0.87
C CYS A 245 3.26 10.72 1.63
N ALA A 246 2.17 10.82 0.88
CA ALA A 246 0.84 10.90 1.47
C ALA A 246 0.51 9.56 2.15
N GLN A 247 -0.25 9.61 3.24
CA GLN A 247 -0.69 8.41 3.96
C GLN A 247 -1.50 7.46 3.07
N THR A 248 -2.37 7.99 2.22
CA THR A 248 -3.12 7.24 1.22
C THR A 248 -3.08 7.95 -0.13
N THR A 249 -3.47 7.26 -1.19
CA THR A 249 -3.64 7.88 -2.51
C THR A 249 -4.76 8.92 -2.47
N VAL A 250 -4.52 10.08 -3.10
CA VAL A 250 -5.51 11.18 -3.24
C VAL A 250 -6.79 10.79 -4.00
N LYS A 251 -6.79 9.62 -4.64
CA LYS A 251 -7.96 9.04 -5.31
C LYS A 251 -8.74 8.06 -4.43
N SER A 252 -8.22 7.71 -3.25
CA SER A 252 -8.90 6.79 -2.35
C SER A 252 -10.17 7.43 -1.80
N PHE A 253 -11.20 6.64 -1.56
CA PHE A 253 -12.39 7.11 -0.84
C PHE A 253 -12.05 7.58 0.58
N THR A 254 -11.05 6.98 1.22
CA THR A 254 -10.57 7.38 2.56
C THR A 254 -9.97 8.79 2.58
N HIS A 255 -9.42 9.27 1.46
CA HIS A 255 -8.93 10.65 1.31
C HIS A 255 -10.05 11.70 1.49
N LEU A 256 -11.30 11.33 1.22
CA LEU A 256 -12.47 12.19 1.36
C LEU A 256 -13.09 12.15 2.77
N LEU A 257 -12.89 11.05 3.50
CA LEU A 257 -13.50 10.81 4.81
C LEU A 257 -12.66 11.34 5.96
N GLU A 258 -11.35 11.40 5.78
CA GLU A 258 -10.44 11.79 6.84
C GLU A 258 -9.82 13.17 6.55
N ASN A 259 -9.79 14.03 7.57
CA ASN A 259 -8.87 15.17 7.62
C ASN A 259 -7.39 14.71 7.64
N GLU A 260 -7.11 13.42 7.44
CA GLU A 260 -5.81 12.77 7.32
C GLU A 260 -5.24 12.91 5.90
N ASN A 261 -5.17 14.15 5.42
CA ASN A 261 -4.30 14.54 4.30
C ASN A 261 -2.82 14.50 4.70
N GLY A 262 -2.42 13.48 5.46
CA GLY A 262 -1.15 13.43 6.15
C GLY A 262 -0.01 13.20 5.17
N PHE A 263 0.78 14.24 4.91
CA PHE A 263 2.09 14.10 4.29
C PHE A 263 3.13 13.76 5.36
N LYS A 264 3.67 12.54 5.30
CA LYS A 264 4.54 11.99 6.33
C LYS A 264 5.78 11.33 5.74
N VAL A 265 6.69 10.89 6.61
CA VAL A 265 7.76 9.95 6.22
C VAL A 265 7.09 8.67 5.68
N CYS A 266 7.57 8.18 4.53
CA CYS A 266 6.98 7.05 3.80
C CYS A 266 7.39 5.70 4.39
N HIS A 267 7.02 5.51 5.66
CA HIS A 267 7.39 4.34 6.46
C HIS A 267 6.38 3.19 6.37
N GLY A 268 5.16 3.45 5.87
CA GLY A 268 4.09 2.47 5.70
C GLY A 268 2.93 2.65 6.68
N VAL A 269 2.07 1.64 6.76
CA VAL A 269 1.01 1.55 7.77
C VAL A 269 1.50 0.99 9.11
N ASN A 270 2.61 0.24 9.09
CA ASN A 270 3.14 -0.41 10.29
C ASN A 270 4.12 0.48 11.05
N ALA A 271 3.98 0.50 12.37
CA ALA A 271 4.84 1.22 13.31
C ALA A 271 5.44 0.24 14.35
N PRO A 272 6.49 0.63 15.10
CA PRO A 272 7.03 -0.22 16.16
C PRO A 272 5.94 -0.62 17.15
N ASN A 273 5.84 -1.91 17.46
CA ASN A 273 4.80 -2.52 18.32
C ASN A 273 3.37 -2.48 17.75
N GLN A 274 3.21 -2.08 16.49
CA GLN A 274 1.94 -2.03 15.76
C GLN A 274 2.19 -2.51 14.33
N SER A 275 2.28 -3.83 14.14
CA SER A 275 2.33 -4.45 12.83
C SER A 275 1.14 -5.37 12.64
N VAL A 276 0.46 -5.25 11.50
CA VAL A 276 -0.60 -6.16 11.07
C VAL A 276 -0.11 -7.22 10.09
N VAL A 277 1.16 -7.15 9.69
CA VAL A 277 1.78 -8.08 8.73
C VAL A 277 3.14 -8.56 9.22
N ILE A 278 3.62 -9.65 8.59
CA ILE A 278 4.97 -10.18 8.76
C ILE A 278 5.87 -9.56 7.68
N PHE A 279 7.04 -9.06 8.09
CA PHE A 279 8.03 -8.54 7.16
C PHE A 279 8.90 -9.66 6.58
N HIS A 280 9.12 -9.59 5.28
CA HIS A 280 9.98 -10.49 4.53
C HIS A 280 10.73 -9.70 3.46
N SER A 281 12.02 -9.48 3.67
CA SER A 281 12.92 -8.96 2.65
C SER A 281 13.42 -10.13 1.80
N PRO A 282 12.93 -10.30 0.55
CA PRO A 282 13.33 -11.44 -0.26
C PRO A 282 14.79 -11.32 -0.68
N THR A 283 15.45 -12.45 -0.86
CA THR A 283 16.71 -12.55 -1.59
C THR A 283 16.48 -12.43 -3.11
N ILE A 284 17.56 -12.27 -3.88
CA ILE A 284 17.48 -12.23 -5.34
C ILE A 284 17.05 -13.59 -5.89
N GLU A 285 17.53 -14.66 -5.27
CA GLU A 285 17.20 -16.05 -5.57
C GLU A 285 15.72 -16.32 -5.33
N GLU A 286 15.19 -15.95 -4.17
CA GLU A 286 13.74 -16.05 -3.87
C GLU A 286 12.89 -15.27 -4.88
N THR A 287 13.32 -14.06 -5.23
CA THR A 287 12.63 -13.24 -6.24
C THR A 287 12.62 -13.95 -7.61
N ASN A 288 13.73 -14.53 -8.04
CA ASN A 288 13.80 -15.28 -9.31
C ASN A 288 12.91 -16.52 -9.30
N THR A 289 12.92 -17.27 -8.20
CA THR A 289 12.08 -18.47 -8.03
C THR A 289 10.61 -18.11 -8.17
N ARG A 290 10.16 -17.04 -7.51
CA ARG A 290 8.77 -16.58 -7.59
C ARG A 290 8.39 -16.03 -8.95
N ILE A 291 9.29 -15.32 -9.65
CA ILE A 291 9.05 -14.88 -11.03
C ILE A 291 8.82 -16.11 -11.94
N THR A 292 9.62 -17.16 -11.74
CA THR A 292 9.49 -18.41 -12.51
C THR A 292 8.16 -19.09 -12.20
N LEU A 293 7.81 -19.24 -10.92
CA LEU A 293 6.56 -19.85 -10.50
C LEU A 293 5.33 -19.09 -11.01
N LEU A 294 5.35 -17.75 -10.93
CA LEU A 294 4.32 -16.91 -11.52
C LEU A 294 4.25 -17.11 -13.04
N GLY A 295 5.39 -17.20 -13.72
CA GLY A 295 5.46 -17.52 -15.14
C GLY A 295 4.79 -18.86 -15.48
N ASP A 296 5.07 -19.89 -14.69
CA ASP A 296 4.48 -21.24 -14.85
C ASP A 296 2.97 -21.23 -14.62
N LEU A 297 2.49 -20.53 -13.59
CA LEU A 297 1.06 -20.34 -13.32
C LEU A 297 0.38 -19.64 -14.51
N LEU A 298 0.92 -18.50 -14.95
CA LEU A 298 0.31 -17.70 -16.02
C LEU A 298 0.40 -18.38 -17.38
N GLY A 299 1.43 -19.20 -17.60
CA GLY A 299 1.70 -19.92 -18.84
C GLY A 299 0.97 -21.25 -18.97
N ASP A 300 0.34 -21.75 -17.90
CA ASP A 300 -0.38 -23.02 -17.95
C ASP A 300 -1.59 -22.92 -18.89
N LYS A 301 -1.74 -23.94 -19.73
CA LYS A 301 -2.80 -24.01 -20.76
C LYS A 301 -4.21 -24.03 -20.18
N HIS A 302 -4.37 -24.41 -18.92
CA HIS A 302 -5.68 -24.48 -18.26
C HIS A 302 -6.07 -23.15 -17.60
N LEU A 303 -5.16 -22.16 -17.52
CA LEU A 303 -5.52 -20.83 -17.06
C LEU A 303 -6.28 -20.09 -18.18
N PRO A 304 -7.54 -19.70 -17.96
CA PRO A 304 -8.24 -18.86 -18.93
C PRO A 304 -7.47 -17.55 -19.13
N LYS A 305 -7.40 -17.07 -20.36
CA LYS A 305 -6.74 -15.79 -20.63
C LYS A 305 -7.44 -14.66 -19.85
N PRO A 306 -6.72 -13.91 -18.98
CA PRO A 306 -7.30 -12.78 -18.28
C PRO A 306 -7.82 -11.71 -19.25
N LYS A 307 -8.92 -11.06 -18.87
CA LYS A 307 -9.46 -9.91 -19.63
C LYS A 307 -8.82 -8.60 -19.20
N LEU A 308 -8.37 -8.54 -17.95
CA LEU A 308 -7.69 -7.42 -17.33
C LEU A 308 -6.64 -7.98 -16.38
N VAL A 309 -5.48 -7.36 -16.37
CA VAL A 309 -4.43 -7.61 -15.39
C VAL A 309 -4.13 -6.28 -14.69
N THR A 310 -4.23 -6.27 -13.36
CA THR A 310 -3.81 -5.16 -12.51
C THR A 310 -2.54 -5.53 -11.77
N LEU A 311 -1.67 -4.54 -11.56
CA LEU A 311 -0.42 -4.69 -10.83
C LEU A 311 -0.31 -3.55 -9.82
N CYS A 312 -0.27 -3.88 -8.53
CA CYS A 312 -0.21 -2.90 -7.47
C CYS A 312 1.20 -2.77 -6.88
N ARG A 313 1.67 -1.51 -6.79
CA ARG A 313 2.83 -1.15 -6.00
C ARG A 313 2.34 -0.57 -4.67
N SER A 314 2.21 -1.41 -3.65
CA SER A 314 1.79 -1.03 -2.29
C SER A 314 2.88 -0.26 -1.52
N MET A 315 3.51 0.72 -2.20
CA MET A 315 4.65 1.51 -1.73
C MET A 315 4.29 2.45 -0.57
N ARG A 316 3.07 3.02 -0.56
CA ARG A 316 2.59 3.91 0.52
C ARG A 316 2.35 3.13 1.81
N ASP A 317 1.86 1.90 1.67
CA ASP A 317 1.56 1.01 2.78
C ASP A 317 2.82 0.34 3.32
N GLY A 318 3.90 0.35 2.53
CA GLY A 318 5.19 -0.19 2.92
C GLY A 318 5.25 -1.71 2.74
N TYR A 319 4.66 -2.23 1.66
CA TYR A 319 4.64 -3.65 1.34
C TYR A 319 5.47 -4.02 0.12
N THR A 320 6.05 -3.04 -0.58
CA THR A 320 6.90 -3.33 -1.74
C THR A 320 8.38 -3.45 -1.35
N PRO A 321 9.10 -4.53 -1.75
CA PRO A 321 10.55 -4.64 -1.59
C PRO A 321 11.31 -3.58 -2.40
N LYS A 322 11.65 -2.45 -1.76
CA LYS A 322 12.17 -1.25 -2.46
C LYS A 322 13.51 -1.51 -3.14
N SER A 323 14.32 -2.42 -2.61
CA SER A 323 15.62 -2.78 -3.16
C SER A 323 15.52 -3.57 -4.47
N GLN A 324 14.43 -4.31 -4.67
CA GLN A 324 14.22 -5.22 -5.80
C GLN A 324 13.03 -4.86 -6.70
N TYR A 325 12.30 -3.78 -6.43
CA TYR A 325 11.06 -3.43 -7.14
C TYR A 325 11.18 -3.49 -8.68
N HIS A 326 12.28 -2.99 -9.26
CA HIS A 326 12.47 -3.00 -10.71
C HIS A 326 12.51 -4.42 -11.28
N LYS A 327 13.12 -5.34 -10.54
CA LYS A 327 13.23 -6.75 -10.92
C LYS A 327 11.88 -7.44 -10.76
N ILE A 328 11.20 -7.19 -9.64
CA ILE A 328 9.87 -7.73 -9.34
C ILE A 328 8.86 -7.27 -10.38
N GLU A 329 8.66 -5.96 -10.54
CA GLU A 329 7.69 -5.39 -11.47
C GLU A 329 7.93 -5.89 -12.90
N LYS A 330 9.19 -5.79 -13.36
CA LYS A 330 9.54 -6.23 -14.70
C LYS A 330 9.31 -7.73 -14.87
N GLY A 331 9.66 -8.54 -13.87
CA GLY A 331 9.41 -9.98 -13.88
C GLY A 331 7.93 -10.30 -14.02
N ILE A 332 7.06 -9.62 -13.27
CA ILE A 332 5.60 -9.77 -13.36
C ILE A 332 5.12 -9.40 -14.76
N ILE A 333 5.49 -8.22 -15.26
CA ILE A 333 5.07 -7.73 -16.58
C ILE A 333 5.54 -8.69 -17.68
N ASP A 334 6.81 -9.10 -17.65
CA ASP A 334 7.38 -10.02 -18.64
C ASP A 334 6.67 -11.39 -18.57
N SER A 335 6.38 -11.92 -17.37
CA SER A 335 5.63 -13.17 -17.20
C SER A 335 4.22 -13.08 -17.82
N VAL A 336 3.47 -12.01 -17.55
CA VAL A 336 2.13 -11.80 -18.13
C VAL A 336 2.18 -11.68 -19.66
N ILE A 337 3.10 -10.88 -20.17
CA ILE A 337 3.25 -10.62 -21.62
C ILE A 337 3.65 -11.90 -22.36
N ASN A 338 4.64 -12.62 -21.84
CA ASN A 338 5.17 -13.83 -22.48
C ASN A 338 4.13 -14.96 -22.46
N SER A 339 3.48 -15.20 -21.31
CA SER A 339 2.47 -16.25 -21.16
C SER A 339 1.23 -16.04 -22.05
N HIS A 340 0.97 -14.80 -22.45
CA HIS A 340 -0.17 -14.45 -23.31
C HIS A 340 0.23 -13.84 -24.66
N LYS A 341 1.40 -14.22 -25.19
CA LYS A 341 1.87 -13.90 -26.57
C LYS A 341 1.76 -12.41 -26.93
N ASN A 342 2.20 -11.52 -26.05
CA ASN A 342 2.18 -10.06 -26.24
C ASN A 342 0.78 -9.46 -26.47
N SER A 343 -0.27 -10.07 -25.92
CA SER A 343 -1.64 -9.58 -26.13
C SER A 343 -2.10 -8.51 -25.14
N PHE A 344 -1.20 -8.07 -24.24
CA PHE A 344 -1.45 -7.01 -23.28
C PHE A 344 -0.59 -5.79 -23.60
N ALA A 345 -1.19 -4.61 -23.50
CA ALA A 345 -0.48 -3.34 -23.48
C ALA A 345 -0.35 -2.87 -22.02
N VAL A 346 0.84 -2.37 -21.67
CA VAL A 346 1.14 -1.90 -20.31
C VAL A 346 0.77 -0.42 -20.20
N TYR A 347 -0.04 -0.09 -19.20
CA TYR A 347 -0.41 1.28 -18.88
C TYR A 347 -0.08 1.57 -17.42
N TYR A 348 0.69 2.62 -17.17
CA TYR A 348 0.98 3.10 -15.82
C TYR A 348 -0.04 4.15 -15.40
N ASP A 349 -0.58 4.06 -14.18
CA ASP A 349 -1.39 5.15 -13.63
C ASP A 349 -0.52 6.42 -13.56
N LYS A 350 -1.05 7.54 -14.08
CA LYS A 350 -0.41 8.86 -14.01
C LYS A 350 -0.09 9.29 -12.56
N ASP A 351 -0.85 8.75 -11.61
CA ASP A 351 -0.78 9.01 -10.18
C ASP A 351 -0.02 7.93 -9.40
N LEU A 352 0.62 6.99 -10.11
CA LEU A 352 1.48 5.99 -9.50
C LEU A 352 2.66 6.65 -8.79
N LEU A 353 2.89 6.27 -7.53
CA LEU A 353 3.97 6.83 -6.71
C LEU A 353 5.34 6.45 -7.32
N GLY A 354 6.16 7.46 -7.62
CA GLY A 354 7.41 7.29 -8.37
C GLY A 354 7.24 7.12 -9.89
N GLY A 355 6.01 7.06 -10.41
CA GLY A 355 5.70 6.87 -11.82
C GLY A 355 6.28 5.58 -12.40
N GLN A 356 6.43 5.51 -13.73
CA GLN A 356 7.03 4.34 -14.40
C GLN A 356 8.44 3.99 -13.89
N LYS A 357 9.21 4.99 -13.47
CA LYS A 357 10.56 4.77 -12.95
C LYS A 357 10.55 4.19 -11.54
N GLY A 358 9.44 4.26 -10.80
CA GLY A 358 9.31 3.80 -9.42
C GLY A 358 10.12 4.57 -8.38
N TRP A 359 10.31 3.97 -7.20
CA TRP A 359 10.71 4.70 -5.99
C TRP A 359 12.12 5.33 -6.07
N PRO A 360 13.19 4.60 -6.43
CA PRO A 360 14.50 5.19 -6.74
C PRO A 360 14.48 6.29 -7.82
N GLY A 361 13.58 6.18 -8.80
CA GLY A 361 13.47 7.12 -9.90
C GLY A 361 12.68 8.40 -9.60
N ARG A 362 11.99 8.49 -8.45
CA ARG A 362 10.99 9.53 -8.13
C ARG A 362 11.52 10.98 -8.15
N HIS A 363 12.83 11.14 -7.95
CA HIS A 363 13.51 12.44 -8.00
C HIS A 363 14.15 12.75 -9.37
N THR A 364 14.18 11.78 -10.28
CA THR A 364 14.84 11.86 -11.58
C THR A 364 13.84 12.19 -12.70
N GLY A 365 13.35 13.43 -12.72
CA GLY A 365 12.45 13.90 -13.78
C GLY A 365 12.10 15.38 -13.66
N LYS A 366 12.21 16.11 -14.76
CA LYS A 366 11.55 17.42 -14.93
C LYS A 366 10.08 17.20 -15.23
#